data_AF-A0A4Y2E7B8-F1
#
_entry.id   AF-A0A4Y2E7B8-F1
#
_cell.length_a   1.000
_cell.length_b   1.000
_cell.length_c   1.000
_cell.angle_alpha   90.00
_cell.angle_beta   90.00
_cell.angle_gamma   90.00
#
_symmetry.space_group_name_H-M   'P 1'
#
loop_
_entity.id
_entity.type
_entity.pdbx_description
1 polymer ?
#
loop_
_entity_poly.entity_id
_entity_poly.type
_entity_poly.pdbx_seq_one_letter_code
_entity_poly.pdbx_strand_id
1 'polypeptide(L)'
;MDSSEESSGTEDISDQPGPSSNIAQSSLEENINAQIELRMGIVRGRKCFLTPKIMAVLDRFHISQRSAVFILEAVAESLGHNIDELAIKRNTIQRYREDFRKTKANRIKELFKENEPSFVCVHWDSNLLPALNVRDLKSERLPIIVTYKDEEKLLGVPKSENSSGKEQAMAVWNALKDWGLEDKAQILCSDTTSSNTGRINGAITFLEQYVDREMTYFPCRHHIYELVLRSVFEYEVNEVTSSPDVAFFKKIREKWNNLEKENYMDGYKYLNAICSESEILSNVNYLFNALKYKNLKNDYRELVELCIVFIGRNSDSTIKIRPPGALHHARWMAKAIYSFKIFLFRLQLFLKISEVNGLKNICLFLVTVYVKSWLESSSAIGAPLNDLMFLKKLKKYENINQGISSIALKKFCNHLWYLNEESSILAIFDKNVNIASKERIIENLKRENLHTERKCIVQPNEVPFLLAEREVKLMQDFNGLLTVDEEQKQFLLQCVEDHRKQYPDCKKATLKRKFD
;
A
#
# COMPACT_ATOMS: atom_id res chain seq x y z
N MET A 1 -14.71 -0.17 53.76
CA MET A 1 -13.47 0.60 53.66
C MET A 1 -12.40 -0.38 53.22
N ASP A 2 -12.16 -0.44 51.92
CA ASP A 2 -10.85 -0.72 51.34
C ASP A 2 -10.96 -0.46 49.84
N SER A 3 -10.07 0.42 49.40
CA SER A 3 -10.00 1.05 48.09
C SER A 3 -9.23 0.16 47.12
N SER A 4 -9.90 -0.31 46.08
CA SER A 4 -9.26 -0.87 44.88
C SER A 4 -8.88 0.28 43.95
N GLU A 5 -7.62 0.71 44.01
CA GLU A 5 -7.01 1.53 42.96
C GLU A 5 -6.81 0.67 41.71
N GLU A 6 -7.69 0.84 40.72
CA GLU A 6 -7.41 0.46 39.33
C GLU A 6 -6.41 1.47 38.78
N SER A 7 -5.14 1.04 38.63
CA SER A 7 -4.14 1.82 37.91
C SER A 7 -4.50 1.83 36.42
N SER A 8 -5.05 2.96 35.96
CA SER A 8 -5.15 3.27 34.54
C SER A 8 -3.74 3.47 33.99
N GLY A 9 -3.12 2.39 33.51
CA GLY A 9 -1.90 2.44 32.73
C GLY A 9 -2.15 3.19 31.42
N THR A 10 -1.96 4.52 31.45
CA THR A 10 -1.71 5.30 30.25
C THR A 10 -0.32 4.92 29.77
N GLU A 11 -0.23 3.96 28.85
CA GLU A 11 0.98 3.77 28.06
C GLU A 11 1.26 5.06 27.28
N ASP A 12 2.40 5.67 27.56
CA ASP A 12 2.98 6.79 26.83
C ASP A 12 3.21 6.38 25.37
N ILE A 13 2.29 6.77 24.50
CA ILE A 13 2.48 6.77 23.05
C ILE A 13 3.11 8.12 22.68
N SER A 14 4.37 8.35 23.02
CA SER A 14 5.11 9.54 22.54
C SER A 14 6.43 9.26 21.84
N ASP A 15 6.94 8.02 21.84
CA ASP A 15 8.24 7.71 21.22
C ASP A 15 8.15 6.67 20.09
N GLN A 16 7.19 6.85 19.16
CA GLN A 16 7.23 6.16 17.86
C GLN A 16 7.77 7.13 16.80
N PRO A 17 8.96 6.88 16.20
CA PRO A 17 9.35 7.59 15.01
C PRO A 17 8.39 7.22 13.87
N GLY A 18 7.69 8.20 13.31
CA GLY A 18 6.97 8.04 12.06
C GLY A 18 7.91 7.60 10.92
N PRO A 19 7.36 7.10 9.78
CA PRO A 19 8.16 6.69 8.64
C PRO A 19 9.10 7.84 8.21
N SER A 20 10.36 7.47 8.00
CA SER A 20 11.51 8.37 7.95
C SER A 20 11.45 9.41 6.82
N SER A 21 11.22 10.66 7.19
CA SER A 21 11.63 11.87 6.44
C SER A 21 12.50 12.82 7.29
N ASN A 22 12.91 12.38 8.48
CA ASN A 22 13.28 13.25 9.59
C ASN A 22 14.62 13.99 9.51
N ILE A 23 15.53 13.69 8.56
CA ILE A 23 16.83 14.37 8.53
C ILE A 23 16.81 15.61 7.62
N ALA A 24 16.03 15.60 6.54
CA ALA A 24 15.86 16.76 5.67
C ALA A 24 14.71 17.68 6.13
N GLN A 25 13.65 17.11 6.70
CA GLN A 25 12.53 17.91 7.21
C GLN A 25 12.90 18.71 8.47
N SER A 26 13.76 18.21 9.35
CA SER A 26 14.09 18.95 10.59
C SER A 26 14.88 20.23 10.33
N SER A 27 15.86 20.19 9.43
CA SER A 27 16.67 21.37 9.06
C SER A 27 15.87 22.37 8.22
N LEU A 28 15.00 21.88 7.33
CA LEU A 28 14.09 22.71 6.56
C LEU A 28 13.04 23.37 7.46
N GLU A 29 12.45 22.65 8.41
CA GLU A 29 11.48 23.20 9.36
C GLU A 29 12.10 24.24 10.29
N GLU A 30 13.33 24.03 10.76
CA GLU A 30 14.06 25.02 11.57
C GLU A 30 14.37 26.29 10.76
N ASN A 31 14.74 26.14 9.48
CA ASN A 31 14.99 27.27 8.57
C ASN A 31 13.70 28.03 8.23
N ILE A 32 12.59 27.32 7.99
CA ILE A 32 11.26 27.92 7.80
C ILE A 32 10.84 28.69 9.05
N ASN A 33 10.99 28.10 10.24
CA ASN A 33 10.60 28.76 11.49
C ASN A 33 11.41 30.04 11.76
N ALA A 34 12.68 30.10 11.32
CA ALA A 34 13.54 31.26 11.47
C ALA A 34 13.18 32.41 10.51
N GLN A 35 12.61 32.10 9.34
CA GLN A 35 12.24 33.09 8.31
C GLN A 35 10.81 33.64 8.45
N ILE A 36 10.00 33.13 9.39
CA ILE A 36 8.63 33.60 9.58
C ILE A 36 8.63 34.93 10.36
N GLU A 37 8.40 36.03 9.65
CA GLU A 37 8.01 37.31 10.24
C GLU A 37 6.51 37.29 10.59
N LEU A 38 6.17 37.17 11.87
CA LEU A 38 4.80 37.39 12.32
C LEU A 38 4.52 38.91 12.31
N ARG A 39 3.52 39.36 11.54
CA ARG A 39 3.02 40.74 11.63
C ARG A 39 2.47 40.97 13.04
N MET A 40 3.24 41.67 13.86
CA MET A 40 2.90 41.93 15.25
C MET A 40 1.81 43.00 15.35
N GLY A 41 0.61 42.61 15.80
CA GLY A 41 -0.30 43.53 16.46
C GLY A 41 0.24 43.82 17.86
N ILE A 42 0.44 45.10 18.20
CA ILE A 42 0.73 45.51 19.58
C ILE A 42 -0.44 45.00 20.44
N VAL A 43 -0.18 44.06 21.37
CA VAL A 43 -1.13 43.80 22.45
C VAL A 43 -1.12 45.05 23.32
N ARG A 44 -2.19 45.86 23.25
CA ARG A 44 -2.33 47.13 23.99
C ARG A 44 -1.80 46.97 25.43
N GLY A 45 -0.67 47.62 25.74
CA GLY A 45 -0.10 47.73 27.08
C GLY A 45 0.66 46.52 27.65
N ARG A 46 1.00 45.47 26.87
CA ARG A 46 1.78 44.31 27.37
C ARG A 46 2.92 43.89 26.43
N LYS A 47 4.04 43.43 27.00
CA LYS A 47 5.21 42.93 26.26
C LYS A 47 4.93 41.53 25.70
N CYS A 48 4.99 41.40 24.37
CA CYS A 48 4.85 40.11 23.69
C CYS A 48 6.24 39.48 23.47
N PHE A 49 6.42 38.24 23.92
CA PHE A 49 7.63 37.44 23.70
C PHE A 49 7.35 36.09 23.00
N LEU A 50 6.10 35.86 22.58
CA LEU A 50 5.69 34.65 21.86
C LEU A 50 6.30 34.66 20.46
N THR A 51 7.45 34.00 20.30
CA THR A 51 8.17 33.90 19.02
C THR A 51 7.72 32.67 18.21
N PRO A 52 7.97 32.66 16.89
CA PRO A 52 7.78 31.46 16.05
C PRO A 52 8.46 30.20 16.62
N LYS A 53 9.65 30.35 17.22
CA LYS A 53 10.37 29.24 17.87
C LYS A 53 9.61 28.65 19.05
N ILE A 54 9.03 29.49 19.91
CA ILE A 54 8.19 29.02 21.03
C ILE A 54 6.96 28.30 20.47
N MET A 55 6.29 28.86 19.46
CA MET A 55 5.10 28.24 18.87
C MET A 55 5.41 26.88 18.27
N ALA A 56 6.52 26.76 17.53
CA ALA A 56 6.98 25.51 16.94
C ALA A 56 7.24 24.43 18.01
N VAL A 57 7.89 24.79 19.13
CA VAL A 57 8.15 23.86 20.24
C VAL A 57 6.85 23.41 20.89
N LEU A 58 5.94 24.34 21.19
CA LEU A 58 4.64 24.00 21.78
C LEU A 58 3.81 23.06 20.88
N ASP A 59 3.86 23.25 19.55
CA ASP A 59 3.19 22.39 18.59
C ASP A 59 3.86 21.01 18.48
N ARG A 60 5.20 20.97 18.40
CA ARG A 60 5.99 19.73 18.29
C ARG A 60 5.78 18.79 19.47
N PHE A 61 5.69 19.32 20.68
CA PHE A 61 5.48 18.54 21.90
C PHE A 61 4.00 18.44 22.30
N HIS A 62 3.07 18.79 21.41
CA HIS A 62 1.63 18.71 21.65
C HIS A 62 1.16 19.40 22.95
N ILE A 63 1.84 20.47 23.35
CA ILE A 63 1.55 21.18 24.61
C ILE A 63 0.18 21.87 24.50
N SER A 64 -0.70 21.59 25.47
CA SER A 64 -2.02 22.22 25.53
C SER A 64 -1.92 23.72 25.78
N GLN A 65 -2.93 24.50 25.40
CA GLN A 65 -2.91 25.95 25.66
C GLN A 65 -2.86 26.28 27.15
N ARG A 66 -3.45 25.44 28.02
CA ARG A 66 -3.39 25.64 29.48
C ARG A 66 -2.00 25.34 29.99
N SER A 67 -1.42 24.20 29.60
CA SER A 67 -0.06 23.82 29.97
C SER A 67 0.96 24.85 29.50
N ALA A 68 0.78 25.41 28.30
CA ALA A 68 1.62 26.47 27.78
C ALA A 68 1.60 27.74 28.65
N VAL A 69 0.43 28.15 29.17
CA VAL A 69 0.33 29.28 30.10
C VAL A 69 1.17 29.01 31.35
N PHE A 70 0.95 27.88 32.03
CA PHE A 70 1.68 27.54 33.25
C PHE A 70 3.19 27.45 33.05
N ILE A 71 3.63 26.79 31.97
CA ILE A 71 5.06 26.65 31.66
C ILE A 71 5.68 28.04 31.42
N LEU A 72 5.02 28.89 30.63
CA LEU A 72 5.55 30.20 30.28
C LEU A 72 5.54 31.17 31.47
N GLU A 73 4.53 31.12 32.35
CA GLU A 73 4.47 31.92 33.59
C GLU A 73 5.58 31.53 34.56
N ALA A 74 5.75 30.23 34.84
CA ALA A 74 6.79 29.74 35.73
C ALA A 74 8.21 30.08 35.24
N VAL A 75 8.44 29.99 33.93
CA VAL A 75 9.71 30.39 33.30
C VAL A 75 9.92 31.90 33.41
N ALA A 76 8.88 32.71 33.18
CA ALA A 76 8.98 34.17 33.29
C ALA A 76 9.31 34.62 34.73
N GLU A 77 8.64 34.06 35.74
CA GLU A 77 8.92 34.33 37.15
C GLU A 77 10.35 33.94 37.53
N SER A 78 10.79 32.75 37.11
CA SER A 78 12.14 32.25 37.39
C SER A 78 13.24 33.14 36.80
N LEU A 79 12.93 33.84 35.70
CA LEU A 79 13.82 34.81 35.05
C LEU A 79 13.69 36.24 35.63
N GLY A 80 12.85 36.44 36.66
CA GLY A 80 12.63 37.72 37.32
C GLY A 80 11.72 38.68 36.54
N HIS A 81 10.92 38.19 35.59
CA HIS A 81 9.96 39.01 34.87
C HIS A 81 8.61 39.09 35.61
N ASN A 82 7.99 40.28 35.59
CA ASN A 82 6.64 40.47 36.07
C ASN A 82 5.62 39.88 35.08
N ILE A 83 4.85 38.86 35.49
CA ILE A 83 3.86 38.19 34.64
C ILE A 83 2.79 39.17 34.13
N ASP A 84 2.38 40.15 34.94
CA ASP A 84 1.28 41.07 34.59
C ASP A 84 1.59 41.94 33.37
N GLU A 85 2.88 42.19 33.14
CA GLU A 85 3.40 42.94 32.00
C GLU A 85 3.51 42.09 30.73
N LEU A 86 3.44 40.75 30.84
CA LEU A 86 3.61 39.84 29.72
C LEU A 86 2.27 39.44 29.08
N ALA A 87 2.33 39.19 27.76
CA ALA A 87 1.20 38.74 26.98
C ALA A 87 0.92 37.22 27.13
N ILE A 88 0.95 36.69 28.37
CA ILE A 88 0.69 35.27 28.67
C ILE A 88 -0.78 35.11 29.06
N LYS A 89 -1.64 34.92 28.07
CA LYS A 89 -3.05 34.55 28.28
C LYS A 89 -3.40 33.42 27.33
N ARG A 90 -4.27 32.51 27.77
CA ARG A 90 -4.75 31.39 26.95
C ARG A 90 -5.20 31.82 25.55
N ASN A 91 -6.03 32.86 25.47
CA ASN A 91 -6.55 33.37 24.18
C ASN A 91 -5.46 34.03 23.33
N THR A 92 -4.46 34.65 23.96
CA THR A 92 -3.30 35.22 23.25
C THR A 92 -2.48 34.09 22.64
N ILE A 93 -2.08 33.09 23.42
CA ILE A 93 -1.31 31.94 22.93
C ILE A 93 -2.07 31.21 21.82
N GLN A 94 -3.40 31.06 21.97
CA GLN A 94 -4.23 30.47 20.94
C GLN A 94 -4.13 31.24 19.61
N ARG A 95 -4.39 32.55 19.62
CA ARG A 95 -4.33 33.39 18.42
C ARG A 95 -2.94 33.35 17.76
N TYR A 96 -1.88 33.45 18.58
CA TYR A 96 -0.51 33.38 18.07
C TYR A 96 -0.17 32.02 17.44
N ARG A 97 -0.65 30.91 18.02
CA ARG A 97 -0.49 29.58 17.41
C ARG A 97 -1.29 29.45 16.11
N GLU A 98 -2.51 29.98 16.06
CA GLU A 98 -3.33 29.98 14.85
C GLU A 98 -2.66 30.76 13.72
N ASP A 99 -2.16 31.97 14.01
CA ASP A 99 -1.46 32.79 13.02
C ASP A 99 -0.13 32.17 12.60
N PHE A 100 0.66 31.65 13.54
CA PHE A 100 1.91 30.94 13.23
C PHE A 100 1.67 29.74 12.30
N ARG A 101 0.65 28.92 12.57
CA ARG A 101 0.31 27.77 11.72
C ARG A 101 -0.14 28.19 10.33
N LYS A 102 -0.96 29.25 10.21
CA LYS A 102 -1.37 29.79 8.91
C LYS A 102 -0.16 30.28 8.11
N THR A 103 0.71 31.08 8.72
CA THR A 103 1.91 31.59 8.05
C THR A 103 2.86 30.46 7.66
N LYS A 104 3.07 29.48 8.55
CA LYS A 104 3.90 28.31 8.26
C LYS A 104 3.31 27.47 7.12
N ALA A 105 1.99 27.23 7.11
CA ALA A 105 1.32 26.51 6.03
C ALA A 105 1.47 27.23 4.67
N ASN A 106 1.29 28.55 4.65
CA ASN A 106 1.51 29.35 3.45
C ASN A 106 2.96 29.28 2.97
N ARG A 107 3.94 29.42 3.87
CA ARG A 107 5.36 29.33 3.51
C ARG A 107 5.74 27.96 2.97
N ILE A 108 5.21 26.90 3.58
CA ILE A 108 5.38 25.52 3.11
C ILE A 108 4.88 25.37 1.67
N LYS A 109 3.74 25.99 1.36
CA LYS A 109 3.12 25.93 0.04
C LYS A 109 3.89 26.73 -1.00
N GLU A 110 4.36 27.92 -0.65
CA GLU A 110 5.24 28.74 -1.49
C GLU A 110 6.54 27.99 -1.84
N LEU A 111 7.24 27.45 -0.83
CA LEU A 111 8.47 26.68 -1.03
C LEU A 111 8.26 25.46 -1.94
N PHE A 112 7.11 24.78 -1.81
CA PHE A 112 6.81 23.66 -2.71
C PHE A 112 6.58 24.13 -4.15
N LYS A 113 5.99 25.32 -4.36
CA LYS A 113 5.83 25.90 -5.70
C LYS A 113 7.16 26.33 -6.32
N GLU A 114 8.13 26.77 -5.51
CA GLU A 114 9.49 27.09 -5.96
C GLU A 114 10.20 25.88 -6.61
N ASN A 115 9.79 24.65 -6.28
CA ASN A 115 10.31 23.44 -6.93
C ASN A 115 9.85 23.27 -8.40
N GLU A 116 8.85 24.03 -8.85
CA GLU A 116 8.27 23.99 -10.20
C GLU A 116 8.06 22.56 -10.75
N PRO A 117 7.23 21.73 -10.10
CA PRO A 117 7.03 20.36 -10.55
C PRO A 117 6.47 20.32 -11.97
N SER A 118 7.13 19.56 -12.85
CA SER A 118 6.68 19.34 -14.22
C SER A 118 5.43 18.47 -14.29
N PHE A 119 5.33 17.50 -13.37
CA PHE A 119 4.15 16.68 -13.13
C PHE A 119 4.13 16.22 -11.67
N VAL A 120 2.97 15.79 -11.18
CA VAL A 120 2.82 15.14 -9.87
C VAL A 120 1.94 13.89 -9.99
N CYS A 121 2.22 12.91 -9.14
CA CYS A 121 1.31 11.80 -8.88
C CYS A 121 0.51 12.10 -7.61
N VAL A 122 -0.82 12.09 -7.72
CA VAL A 122 -1.76 12.42 -6.65
C VAL A 122 -2.25 11.13 -6.01
N HIS A 123 -2.05 11.01 -4.70
CA HIS A 123 -2.44 9.88 -3.89
C HIS A 123 -3.53 10.29 -2.92
N TRP A 124 -4.56 9.47 -2.78
CA TRP A 124 -5.54 9.65 -1.71
C TRP A 124 -6.02 8.30 -1.16
N ASP A 125 -6.28 8.29 0.14
CA ASP A 125 -6.85 7.15 0.85
C ASP A 125 -7.74 7.65 1.98
N SER A 126 -8.88 7.01 2.19
CA SER A 126 -9.84 7.42 3.22
C SER A 126 -9.45 6.82 4.58
N ASN A 127 -9.56 7.60 5.65
CA ASN A 127 -9.34 7.10 7.00
C ASN A 127 -10.33 7.73 8.01
N LEU A 128 -10.70 6.96 9.02
CA LEU A 128 -11.57 7.42 10.10
C LEU A 128 -10.74 8.02 11.23
N LEU A 129 -10.84 9.34 11.40
CA LEU A 129 -10.16 10.06 12.48
C LEU A 129 -11.17 10.57 13.53
N PRO A 130 -10.79 10.68 14.82
CA PRO A 130 -11.64 11.27 15.84
C PRO A 130 -12.14 12.66 15.43
N ALA A 131 -13.43 12.91 15.60
CA ALA A 131 -14.02 14.21 15.34
C ALA A 131 -13.54 15.21 16.39
N LEU A 132 -13.31 16.47 15.98
CA LEU A 132 -12.73 17.51 16.82
C LEU A 132 -13.59 17.86 18.05
N ASN A 133 -14.91 17.71 17.96
CA ASN A 133 -15.86 18.32 18.90
C ASN A 133 -16.77 17.32 19.64
N VAL A 134 -16.65 16.01 19.38
CA VAL A 134 -17.49 14.99 20.01
C VAL A 134 -16.62 13.78 20.34
N ARG A 135 -16.52 13.48 21.64
CA ARG A 135 -15.84 12.27 22.13
C ARG A 135 -16.50 11.06 21.47
N ASP A 136 -15.69 10.11 21.02
CA ASP A 136 -16.11 8.85 20.40
C ASP A 136 -16.80 8.93 19.01
N LEU A 137 -17.02 10.14 18.47
CA LEU A 137 -17.44 10.28 17.09
C LEU A 137 -16.22 10.21 16.17
N LYS A 138 -16.24 9.31 15.20
CA LYS A 138 -15.26 9.27 14.12
C LYS A 138 -15.81 10.03 12.91
N SER A 139 -14.94 10.73 12.23
CA SER A 139 -15.26 11.43 11.00
C SER A 139 -14.30 11.00 9.90
N GLU A 140 -14.86 10.80 8.71
CA GLU A 140 -14.07 10.45 7.54
C GLU A 140 -13.18 11.63 7.14
N ARG A 141 -11.93 11.29 6.85
CA ARG A 141 -10.87 12.22 6.48
C ARG A 141 -10.14 11.62 5.30
N LEU A 142 -9.82 12.48 4.33
CA LEU A 142 -9.18 12.08 3.10
C LEU A 142 -7.78 12.71 3.04
N PRO A 143 -6.75 12.06 3.60
CA PRO A 143 -5.37 12.42 3.29
C PRO A 143 -5.13 12.50 1.78
N ILE A 144 -4.65 13.65 1.31
CA ILE A 144 -4.29 13.88 -0.09
C ILE A 144 -2.80 14.22 -0.11
N ILE A 145 -2.03 13.38 -0.79
CA ILE A 145 -0.58 13.49 -0.89
C ILE A 145 -0.22 13.60 -2.37
N VAL A 146 0.78 14.39 -2.70
CA VAL A 146 1.42 14.34 -4.01
C VAL A 146 2.84 13.85 -3.90
N THR A 147 3.29 13.10 -4.90
CA THR A 147 4.68 12.68 -5.03
C THR A 147 5.29 13.29 -6.27
N TYR A 148 6.49 13.85 -6.12
CA TYR A 148 7.28 14.43 -7.21
C TYR A 148 8.75 14.08 -6.98
N LYS A 149 9.41 13.52 -8.01
CA LYS A 149 10.74 12.90 -7.90
C LYS A 149 10.73 11.86 -6.77
N ASP A 150 11.40 12.15 -5.66
CA ASP A 150 11.47 11.31 -4.46
C ASP A 150 10.91 12.03 -3.22
N GLU A 151 10.17 13.13 -3.42
CA GLU A 151 9.55 13.89 -2.34
C GLU A 151 8.05 13.60 -2.27
N GLU A 152 7.56 13.36 -1.04
CA GLU A 152 6.15 13.27 -0.73
C GLU A 152 5.68 14.56 -0.06
N LYS A 153 4.53 15.08 -0.51
CA LYS A 153 3.94 16.29 0.06
C LYS A 153 2.47 16.10 0.41
N LEU A 154 2.15 16.23 1.69
CA LEU A 154 0.77 16.30 2.16
C LEU A 154 0.15 17.64 1.72
N LEU A 155 -0.88 17.59 0.89
CA LEU A 155 -1.64 18.77 0.48
C LEU A 155 -2.70 19.15 1.51
N GLY A 156 -3.32 18.14 2.12
CA GLY A 156 -4.37 18.34 3.11
C GLY A 156 -4.98 17.04 3.61
N VAL A 157 -5.82 17.18 4.64
CA VAL A 157 -6.61 16.09 5.21
C VAL A 157 -8.07 16.57 5.37
N PRO A 158 -8.75 16.93 4.27
CA PRO A 158 -10.13 17.43 4.33
C PRO A 158 -11.08 16.43 5.00
N LYS A 159 -12.07 16.99 5.70
CA LYS A 159 -13.24 16.25 6.17
C LYS A 159 -14.10 15.90 4.98
N SER A 160 -14.46 14.63 4.86
CA SER A 160 -15.48 14.17 3.92
C SER A 160 -16.81 14.03 4.65
N GLU A 161 -17.90 14.41 4.01
CA GLU A 161 -19.26 14.17 4.52
C GLU A 161 -19.68 12.71 4.32
N ASN A 162 -19.22 12.10 3.23
CA ASN A 162 -19.46 10.71 2.88
C ASN A 162 -18.30 10.14 2.04
N SER A 163 -18.31 8.83 1.81
CA SER A 163 -17.26 8.13 1.07
C SER A 163 -17.50 8.06 -0.44
N SER A 164 -18.41 8.87 -1.00
CA SER A 164 -18.75 8.81 -2.43
C SER A 164 -17.59 9.28 -3.32
N GLY A 165 -17.52 8.76 -4.55
CA GLY A 165 -16.48 9.16 -5.49
C GLY A 165 -16.51 10.66 -5.84
N LYS A 166 -17.71 11.25 -5.92
CA LYS A 166 -17.88 12.69 -6.18
C LYS A 166 -17.27 13.54 -5.07
N GLU A 167 -17.53 13.20 -3.81
CA GLU A 167 -17.01 13.94 -2.67
C GLU A 167 -15.49 13.81 -2.57
N GLN A 168 -14.97 12.59 -2.76
CA GLN A 168 -13.53 12.36 -2.81
C GLN A 168 -12.85 13.16 -3.94
N ALA A 169 -13.43 13.14 -5.15
CA ALA A 169 -12.91 13.93 -6.28
C ALA A 169 -12.95 15.43 -6.00
N MET A 170 -14.03 15.94 -5.41
CA MET A 170 -14.14 17.37 -5.08
C MET A 170 -13.10 17.79 -4.02
N ALA A 171 -12.87 16.95 -3.01
CA ALA A 171 -11.84 17.19 -2.01
C ALA A 171 -10.43 17.20 -2.62
N VAL A 172 -10.11 16.22 -3.47
CA VAL A 172 -8.84 16.15 -4.21
C VAL A 172 -8.67 17.38 -5.11
N TRP A 173 -9.70 17.73 -5.88
CA TRP A 173 -9.66 18.87 -6.79
C TRP A 173 -9.46 20.20 -6.08
N ASN A 174 -10.18 20.43 -4.98
CA ASN A 174 -10.01 21.63 -4.16
C ASN A 174 -8.59 21.73 -3.57
N ALA A 175 -8.01 20.60 -3.16
CA ALA A 175 -6.62 20.57 -2.70
C ALA A 175 -5.64 20.89 -3.83
N LEU A 176 -5.83 20.34 -5.03
CA LEU A 176 -5.00 20.67 -6.20
C LEU A 176 -5.10 22.14 -6.57
N LYS A 177 -6.32 22.70 -6.59
CA LYS A 177 -6.56 24.13 -6.84
C LYS A 177 -5.91 25.03 -5.81
N ASP A 178 -6.06 24.69 -4.54
CA ASP A 178 -5.43 25.46 -3.48
C ASP A 178 -3.91 25.50 -3.73
N TRP A 179 -3.29 24.37 -4.04
CA TRP A 179 -1.86 24.26 -4.29
C TRP A 179 -1.37 24.69 -5.67
N GLY A 180 -2.26 25.03 -6.62
CA GLY A 180 -1.88 25.41 -7.99
C GLY A 180 -1.26 24.25 -8.78
N LEU A 181 -1.77 23.04 -8.61
CA LEU A 181 -1.24 21.80 -9.19
C LEU A 181 -2.18 21.15 -10.22
N GLU A 182 -3.27 21.81 -10.60
CA GLU A 182 -4.30 21.28 -11.51
C GLU A 182 -3.70 20.78 -12.83
N ASP A 183 -2.88 21.61 -13.47
CA ASP A 183 -2.23 21.29 -14.75
C ASP A 183 -1.05 20.32 -14.59
N LYS A 184 -0.57 20.13 -13.36
CA LYS A 184 0.58 19.27 -13.04
C LYS A 184 0.16 17.87 -12.63
N ALA A 185 -1.07 17.65 -12.18
CA ALA A 185 -1.57 16.35 -11.76
C ALA A 185 -1.72 15.39 -12.95
N GLN A 186 -0.73 14.54 -13.22
CA GLN A 186 -0.75 13.66 -14.39
C GLN A 186 -1.15 12.22 -14.04
N ILE A 187 -0.84 11.80 -12.82
CA ILE A 187 -1.04 10.43 -12.35
C ILE A 187 -1.94 10.45 -11.13
N LEU A 188 -2.91 9.55 -11.08
CA LEU A 188 -3.82 9.34 -9.97
C LEU A 188 -3.53 7.98 -9.32
N CYS A 189 -3.48 7.93 -7.99
CA CYS A 189 -3.22 6.71 -7.23
C CYS A 189 -4.18 6.58 -6.05
N SER A 190 -5.00 5.53 -6.05
CA SER A 190 -5.92 5.23 -4.95
C SER A 190 -6.27 3.73 -4.93
N ASP A 191 -7.05 3.30 -3.94
CA ASP A 191 -7.56 1.93 -3.90
C ASP A 191 -8.51 1.62 -5.07
N THR A 192 -8.77 0.33 -5.32
CA THR A 192 -9.65 -0.09 -6.43
C THR A 192 -11.12 -0.20 -6.04
N THR A 193 -11.56 0.56 -5.02
CA THR A 193 -12.96 0.60 -4.62
C THR A 193 -13.83 1.21 -5.72
N SER A 194 -15.12 0.91 -5.70
CA SER A 194 -16.08 1.47 -6.66
C SER A 194 -16.25 2.98 -6.52
N SER A 195 -16.05 3.53 -5.31
CA SER A 195 -16.02 4.98 -5.08
C SER A 195 -14.89 5.66 -5.84
N ASN A 196 -13.74 5.00 -6.02
CA ASN A 196 -12.62 5.57 -6.78
C ASN A 196 -12.69 5.25 -8.27
N THR A 197 -12.98 3.99 -8.61
CA THR A 197 -12.81 3.44 -9.96
C THR A 197 -14.11 3.24 -10.75
N GLY A 198 -15.26 3.60 -10.17
CA GLY A 198 -16.57 3.47 -10.82
C GLY A 198 -16.66 4.28 -12.12
N ARG A 199 -17.19 3.67 -13.18
CA ARG A 199 -17.24 4.27 -14.53
C ARG A 199 -18.00 5.60 -14.61
N ILE A 200 -19.03 5.77 -13.78
CA ILE A 200 -19.93 6.93 -13.81
C ILE A 200 -19.71 7.82 -12.59
N ASN A 201 -19.69 7.21 -11.40
CA ASN A 201 -19.64 7.92 -10.12
C ASN A 201 -18.30 7.74 -9.38
N GLY A 202 -17.25 7.30 -10.08
CA GLY A 202 -15.92 7.13 -9.51
C GLY A 202 -15.18 8.46 -9.39
N ALA A 203 -14.35 8.59 -8.36
CA ALA A 203 -13.55 9.78 -8.13
C ALA A 203 -12.63 10.10 -9.32
N ILE A 204 -12.04 9.08 -9.94
CA ILE A 204 -11.18 9.24 -11.12
C ILE A 204 -11.96 9.86 -12.28
N THR A 205 -13.16 9.37 -12.56
CA THR A 205 -14.03 9.88 -13.63
C THR A 205 -14.36 11.35 -13.42
N PHE A 206 -14.70 11.76 -12.19
CA PHE A 206 -14.96 13.16 -11.90
C PHE A 206 -13.71 14.03 -11.99
N LEU A 207 -12.55 13.54 -11.55
CA LEU A 207 -11.30 14.28 -11.65
C LEU A 207 -10.89 14.53 -13.11
N GLU A 208 -11.03 13.53 -14.00
CA GLU A 208 -10.80 13.71 -15.44
C GLU A 208 -11.77 14.75 -16.03
N GLN A 209 -13.03 14.74 -15.62
CA GLN A 209 -14.01 15.75 -16.05
C GLN A 209 -13.67 17.16 -15.54
N TYR A 210 -13.13 17.29 -14.33
CA TYR A 210 -12.76 18.59 -13.77
C TYR A 210 -11.53 19.20 -14.44
N VAL A 211 -10.56 18.36 -14.81
CA VAL A 211 -9.32 18.79 -15.48
C VAL A 211 -9.51 18.89 -17.01
N ASP A 212 -10.61 18.33 -17.54
CA ASP A 212 -10.92 18.24 -18.97
C ASP A 212 -9.83 17.55 -19.80
N ARG A 213 -9.25 16.49 -19.23
CA ARG A 213 -8.26 15.64 -19.90
C ARG A 213 -8.15 14.26 -19.28
N GLU A 214 -7.57 13.34 -20.04
CA GLU A 214 -7.24 12.01 -19.56
C GLU A 214 -6.07 12.06 -18.56
N MET A 215 -6.11 11.19 -17.56
CA MET A 215 -5.03 11.02 -16.58
C MET A 215 -4.65 9.56 -16.43
N THR A 216 -3.37 9.30 -16.17
CA THR A 216 -2.88 7.95 -15.94
C THR A 216 -3.29 7.49 -14.55
N TYR A 217 -3.85 6.28 -14.43
CA TYR A 217 -4.25 5.74 -13.13
C TYR A 217 -3.35 4.57 -12.69
N PHE A 218 -2.73 4.71 -11.52
CA PHE A 218 -1.98 3.66 -10.85
C PHE A 218 -2.79 3.14 -9.66
N PRO A 219 -3.47 1.99 -9.77
CA PRO A 219 -4.17 1.43 -8.63
C PRO A 219 -3.20 1.06 -7.52
N CYS A 220 -3.65 1.18 -6.28
CA CYS A 220 -2.95 0.65 -5.13
C CYS A 220 -2.83 -0.88 -5.25
N ARG A 221 -1.66 -1.35 -5.69
CA ARG A 221 -1.39 -2.79 -5.86
C ARG A 221 -1.48 -3.56 -4.54
N HIS A 222 -1.06 -2.96 -3.42
CA HIS A 222 -1.27 -3.57 -2.10
C HIS A 222 -2.75 -3.88 -1.87
N HIS A 223 -3.67 -2.96 -2.16
CA HIS A 223 -5.10 -3.23 -2.06
C HIS A 223 -5.53 -4.40 -2.96
N ILE A 224 -5.03 -4.48 -4.20
CA ILE A 224 -5.30 -5.63 -5.09
C ILE A 224 -4.86 -6.95 -4.45
N TYR A 225 -3.63 -7.02 -3.92
CA TYR A 225 -3.15 -8.21 -3.23
C TYR A 225 -3.92 -8.51 -1.94
N GLU A 226 -4.43 -7.51 -1.21
CA GLU A 226 -5.33 -7.76 -0.07
C GLU A 226 -6.63 -8.44 -0.51
N LEU A 227 -7.20 -8.01 -1.63
CA LEU A 227 -8.41 -8.62 -2.19
C LEU A 227 -8.18 -10.07 -2.63
N VAL A 228 -7.01 -10.37 -3.21
CA VAL A 228 -6.61 -11.75 -3.56
C VAL A 228 -6.51 -12.60 -2.29
N LEU A 229 -5.79 -12.09 -1.28
CA LEU A 229 -5.62 -12.82 -0.02
C LEU A 229 -6.96 -13.07 0.67
N ARG A 230 -7.84 -12.07 0.70
CA ARG A 230 -9.22 -12.21 1.19
C ARG A 230 -9.91 -13.41 0.57
N SER A 231 -9.89 -13.51 -0.75
CA SER A 231 -10.59 -14.59 -1.47
C SER A 231 -9.99 -15.97 -1.19
N VAL A 232 -8.67 -16.05 -0.96
CA VAL A 232 -8.03 -17.32 -0.53
C VAL A 232 -8.46 -17.70 0.90
N PHE A 233 -8.53 -16.73 1.81
CA PHE A 233 -8.99 -16.96 3.17
C PHE A 233 -10.46 -17.39 3.23
N GLU A 234 -11.34 -16.71 2.50
CA GLU A 234 -12.77 -17.04 2.42
C GLU A 234 -12.99 -18.44 1.85
N TYR A 235 -12.12 -18.88 0.94
CA TYR A 235 -12.16 -20.22 0.36
C TYR A 235 -11.70 -21.33 1.33
N GLU A 236 -10.61 -21.10 2.09
CA GLU A 236 -10.05 -22.11 2.99
C GLU A 236 -10.72 -22.15 4.38
N VAL A 237 -11.30 -21.02 4.81
CA VAL A 237 -11.90 -20.88 6.14
C VAL A 237 -13.39 -20.54 5.97
N ASN A 238 -14.20 -21.58 5.74
CA ASN A 238 -15.66 -21.46 5.54
C ASN A 238 -16.43 -20.86 6.72
N GLU A 239 -15.82 -20.74 7.91
CA GLU A 239 -16.43 -20.09 9.09
C GLU A 239 -16.30 -18.54 9.07
N VAL A 240 -15.73 -17.94 8.03
CA VAL A 240 -15.75 -16.48 7.82
C VAL A 240 -17.14 -16.03 7.35
N THR A 241 -18.14 -16.22 8.22
CA THR A 241 -19.33 -15.38 8.18
C THR A 241 -18.92 -13.97 8.59
N SER A 242 -19.71 -12.98 8.19
CA SER A 242 -19.56 -11.52 8.33
C SER A 242 -19.35 -10.99 9.76
N SER A 243 -19.02 -11.86 10.72
CA SER A 243 -18.79 -11.56 12.12
C SER A 243 -17.39 -10.99 12.35
N PRO A 244 -17.27 -9.99 13.26
CA PRO A 244 -16.00 -9.35 13.62
C PRO A 244 -14.90 -10.34 14.03
N ASP A 245 -15.25 -11.46 14.64
CA ASP A 245 -14.27 -12.27 15.34
C ASP A 245 -14.22 -13.68 14.79
N VAL A 246 -13.21 -13.95 13.95
CA VAL A 246 -12.83 -15.33 13.68
C VAL A 246 -12.43 -15.93 15.02
N ALA A 247 -13.26 -16.83 15.55
CA ALA A 247 -13.17 -17.29 16.93
C ALA A 247 -11.77 -17.79 17.31
N PHE A 248 -11.02 -18.36 16.35
CA PHE A 248 -9.65 -18.82 16.60
C PHE A 248 -8.59 -17.70 16.62
N PHE A 249 -8.80 -16.52 16.00
CA PHE A 249 -7.90 -15.37 16.17
C PHE A 249 -7.99 -14.80 17.60
N LYS A 250 -9.16 -14.86 18.23
CA LYS A 250 -9.31 -14.54 19.66
C LYS A 250 -8.58 -15.54 20.55
N LYS A 251 -8.73 -16.84 20.28
CA LYS A 251 -8.11 -17.92 21.08
C LYS A 251 -6.60 -17.72 21.27
N ILE A 252 -5.86 -17.35 20.23
CA ILE A 252 -4.41 -17.15 20.36
C ILE A 252 -4.05 -15.91 21.18
N ARG A 253 -4.84 -14.82 21.10
CA ARG A 253 -4.63 -13.63 21.95
C ARG A 253 -4.84 -13.95 23.41
N GLU A 254 -5.95 -14.61 23.73
CA GLU A 254 -6.32 -14.98 25.10
C GLU A 254 -5.30 -15.96 25.71
N LYS A 255 -4.84 -16.93 24.93
CA LYS A 255 -3.88 -17.94 25.39
C LYS A 255 -2.42 -17.50 25.31
N TRP A 256 -2.11 -16.34 24.70
CA TRP A 256 -0.73 -15.95 24.36
C TRP A 256 0.23 -16.04 25.55
N ASN A 257 -0.18 -15.52 26.71
CA ASN A 257 0.65 -15.52 27.92
C ASN A 257 0.99 -16.93 28.40
N ASN A 258 0.11 -17.91 28.15
CA ASN A 258 0.24 -19.30 28.58
C ASN A 258 0.94 -20.20 27.55
N LEU A 259 1.25 -19.71 26.34
CA LEU A 259 1.95 -20.51 25.32
C LEU A 259 3.44 -20.68 25.68
N GLU A 260 4.02 -21.83 25.35
CA GLU A 260 5.46 -22.04 25.33
C GLU A 260 6.04 -21.50 24.01
N LYS A 261 6.71 -20.34 24.05
CA LYS A 261 7.09 -19.58 22.84
C LYS A 261 8.18 -20.25 22.02
N GLU A 262 9.03 -21.04 22.66
CA GLU A 262 10.09 -21.82 21.99
C GLU A 262 9.57 -23.16 21.43
N ASN A 263 8.40 -23.63 21.88
CA ASN A 263 7.82 -24.92 21.48
C ASN A 263 6.80 -24.77 20.34
N TYR A 264 7.25 -24.23 19.21
CA TYR A 264 6.44 -24.15 18.00
C TYR A 264 6.84 -25.23 16.99
N MET A 265 5.94 -25.53 16.05
CA MET A 265 6.25 -26.41 14.92
C MET A 265 6.25 -25.63 13.62
N ASP A 266 7.36 -25.67 12.89
CA ASP A 266 7.43 -25.07 11.55
C ASP A 266 6.56 -25.81 10.51
N GLY A 267 6.58 -25.29 9.29
CA GLY A 267 5.89 -25.83 8.12
C GLY A 267 6.81 -26.49 7.10
N TYR A 268 8.11 -26.67 7.38
CA TYR A 268 9.11 -27.15 6.41
C TYR A 268 8.71 -28.49 5.80
N LYS A 269 8.21 -29.43 6.61
CA LYS A 269 7.70 -30.72 6.13
C LYS A 269 6.69 -30.58 5.00
N TYR A 270 5.77 -29.62 5.11
CA TYR A 270 4.73 -29.39 4.11
C TYR A 270 5.26 -28.63 2.91
N LEU A 271 6.19 -27.70 3.12
CA LEU A 271 6.81 -26.92 2.06
C LEU A 271 7.71 -27.78 1.17
N ASN A 272 8.56 -28.63 1.77
CA ASN A 272 9.45 -29.55 1.06
C ASN A 272 8.69 -30.63 0.26
N ALA A 273 7.41 -30.84 0.57
CA ALA A 273 6.56 -31.73 -0.22
C ALA A 273 6.06 -31.09 -1.54
N ILE A 274 6.10 -29.76 -1.65
CA ILE A 274 5.53 -29.02 -2.80
C ILE A 274 6.54 -28.13 -3.55
N CYS A 275 7.71 -27.88 -2.97
CA CYS A 275 8.78 -27.06 -3.53
C CYS A 275 10.12 -27.81 -3.48
N SER A 276 10.99 -27.56 -4.45
CA SER A 276 12.37 -28.06 -4.37
C SER A 276 13.18 -27.29 -3.31
N GLU A 277 14.22 -27.93 -2.77
CA GLU A 277 15.11 -27.26 -1.81
C GLU A 277 15.76 -25.99 -2.39
N SER A 278 16.04 -25.98 -3.70
CA SER A 278 16.57 -24.79 -4.38
C SER A 278 15.56 -23.63 -4.43
N GLU A 279 14.27 -23.92 -4.62
CA GLU A 279 13.20 -22.91 -4.56
C GLU A 279 13.04 -22.35 -3.15
N ILE A 280 13.07 -23.23 -2.14
CA ILE A 280 13.00 -22.85 -0.72
C ILE A 280 14.17 -21.93 -0.37
N LEU A 281 15.40 -22.33 -0.71
CA LEU A 281 16.60 -21.54 -0.41
C LEU A 281 16.60 -20.19 -1.13
N SER A 282 16.16 -20.14 -2.39
CA SER A 282 16.01 -18.89 -3.15
C SER A 282 15.03 -17.92 -2.46
N ASN A 283 13.89 -18.43 -1.99
CA ASN A 283 12.89 -17.63 -1.29
C ASN A 283 13.42 -17.11 0.06
N VAL A 284 14.11 -17.96 0.81
CA VAL A 284 14.72 -17.59 2.11
C VAL A 284 15.79 -16.50 1.92
N ASN A 285 16.65 -16.63 0.91
CA ASN A 285 17.64 -15.60 0.59
C ASN A 285 16.98 -14.26 0.24
N TYR A 286 15.87 -14.29 -0.49
CA TYR A 286 15.08 -13.09 -0.77
C TYR A 286 14.52 -12.47 0.52
N LEU A 287 13.91 -13.27 1.40
CA LEU A 287 13.31 -12.80 2.66
C LEU A 287 14.36 -12.18 3.60
N PHE A 288 15.53 -12.81 3.76
CA PHE A 288 16.63 -12.23 4.55
C PHE A 288 17.16 -10.93 3.95
N ASN A 289 17.20 -10.81 2.62
CA ASN A 289 17.56 -9.55 1.98
C ASN A 289 16.49 -8.46 2.18
N ALA A 290 15.20 -8.82 2.18
CA ALA A 290 14.12 -7.89 2.49
C ALA A 290 14.23 -7.32 3.92
N LEU A 291 14.66 -8.13 4.91
CA LEU A 291 14.85 -7.67 6.29
C LEU A 291 15.96 -6.61 6.47
N LYS A 292 16.93 -6.57 5.54
CA LYS A 292 18.02 -5.57 5.52
C LYS A 292 17.52 -4.19 5.11
N TYR A 293 16.33 -4.08 4.52
CA TYR A 293 15.75 -2.80 4.15
C TYR A 293 15.38 -2.00 5.40
N LYS A 294 16.02 -0.83 5.58
CA LYS A 294 15.90 -0.01 6.79
C LYS A 294 14.47 0.49 7.04
N ASN A 295 13.73 0.79 5.98
CA ASN A 295 12.41 1.42 6.06
C ASN A 295 11.25 0.42 5.88
N LEU A 296 11.49 -0.88 6.16
CA LEU A 296 10.44 -1.89 6.11
C LEU A 296 9.45 -1.67 7.27
N LYS A 297 8.17 -1.49 6.96
CA LYS A 297 7.10 -1.35 7.96
C LYS A 297 7.12 -2.52 8.96
N ASN A 298 6.80 -2.24 10.23
CA ASN A 298 6.92 -3.23 11.31
C ASN A 298 6.05 -4.47 11.09
N ASP A 299 4.84 -4.31 10.58
CA ASP A 299 3.94 -5.42 10.22
C ASP A 299 4.51 -6.25 9.05
N TYR A 300 5.09 -5.62 8.05
CA TYR A 300 5.73 -6.32 6.92
C TYR A 300 6.99 -7.05 7.39
N ARG A 301 7.77 -6.44 8.29
CA ARG A 301 8.92 -7.09 8.94
C ARG A 301 8.47 -8.35 9.68
N GLU A 302 7.41 -8.26 10.47
CA GLU A 302 6.86 -9.41 11.19
C GLU A 302 6.36 -10.51 10.25
N LEU A 303 5.68 -10.14 9.15
CA LEU A 303 5.27 -11.11 8.13
C LEU A 303 6.48 -11.86 7.57
N VAL A 304 7.54 -11.14 7.18
CA VAL A 304 8.77 -11.72 6.61
C VAL A 304 9.47 -12.64 7.62
N GLU A 305 9.61 -12.18 8.86
CA GLU A 305 10.15 -12.96 9.97
C GLU A 305 9.36 -14.27 10.18
N LEU A 306 8.03 -14.19 10.20
CA LEU A 306 7.16 -15.36 10.33
C LEU A 306 7.25 -16.31 9.13
N CYS A 307 7.44 -15.80 7.90
CA CYS A 307 7.73 -16.66 6.75
C CYS A 307 9.03 -17.45 6.96
N ILE A 308 10.12 -16.80 7.42
CA ILE A 308 11.40 -17.48 7.67
C ILE A 308 11.25 -18.56 8.75
N VAL A 309 10.52 -18.25 9.83
CA VAL A 309 10.21 -19.22 10.90
C VAL A 309 9.38 -20.39 10.37
N PHE A 310 8.33 -20.12 9.58
CA PHE A 310 7.50 -21.16 8.97
C PHE A 310 8.27 -22.06 8.01
N ILE A 311 9.23 -21.52 7.26
CA ILE A 311 10.09 -22.29 6.36
C ILE A 311 11.08 -23.19 7.14
N GLY A 312 11.23 -23.01 8.46
CA GLY A 312 12.15 -23.80 9.28
C GLY A 312 13.61 -23.35 9.15
N ARG A 313 13.85 -22.09 8.77
CA ARG A 313 15.21 -21.50 8.63
C ARG A 313 15.55 -20.51 9.74
N ASN A 314 14.89 -20.64 10.90
CA ASN A 314 15.19 -19.92 12.13
C ASN A 314 16.06 -20.75 13.08
N SER A 315 17.05 -21.46 12.55
CA SER A 315 17.84 -22.45 13.29
C SER A 315 18.60 -21.87 14.49
N ASP A 316 19.03 -20.62 14.39
CA ASP A 316 19.78 -19.92 15.44
C ASP A 316 18.86 -19.22 16.47
N SER A 317 17.54 -19.40 16.37
CA SER A 317 16.52 -18.76 17.23
C SER A 317 16.66 -17.23 17.33
N THR A 318 17.19 -16.59 16.28
CA THR A 318 17.41 -15.14 16.24
C THR A 318 16.10 -14.38 16.08
N ILE A 319 15.11 -14.98 15.43
CA ILE A 319 13.79 -14.39 15.23
C ILE A 319 12.87 -14.84 16.36
N LYS A 320 12.46 -13.87 17.19
CA LYS A 320 11.46 -14.09 18.26
C LYS A 320 10.06 -13.77 17.74
N ILE A 321 9.12 -14.71 17.94
CA ILE A 321 7.72 -14.50 17.55
C ILE A 321 7.07 -13.49 18.51
N ARG A 322 6.65 -12.35 17.96
CA ARG A 322 6.00 -11.26 18.72
C ARG A 322 4.57 -11.62 19.18
N PRO A 323 4.04 -10.99 20.24
CA PRO A 323 2.63 -11.11 20.61
C PRO A 323 1.69 -10.74 19.46
N PRO A 324 0.50 -11.36 19.35
CA PRO A 324 -0.50 -10.97 18.37
C PRO A 324 -0.96 -9.52 18.60
N GLY A 325 -0.80 -8.67 17.59
CA GLY A 325 -1.23 -7.27 17.63
C GLY A 325 -2.75 -7.09 17.53
N ALA A 326 -3.23 -5.85 17.53
CA ALA A 326 -4.65 -5.56 17.37
C ALA A 326 -5.22 -6.13 16.06
N LEU A 327 -6.33 -6.86 16.15
CA LEU A 327 -7.03 -7.41 14.99
C LEU A 327 -8.08 -6.42 14.50
N HIS A 328 -7.88 -5.86 13.31
CA HIS A 328 -8.89 -5.06 12.62
C HIS A 328 -9.41 -5.83 11.39
N HIS A 329 -10.73 -5.92 11.21
CA HIS A 329 -11.36 -6.79 10.19
C HIS A 329 -10.90 -6.53 8.76
N ALA A 330 -10.63 -5.26 8.45
CA ALA A 330 -10.28 -4.79 7.12
C ALA A 330 -8.81 -5.05 6.74
N ARG A 331 -7.92 -5.35 7.71
CA ARG A 331 -6.48 -5.50 7.45
C ARG A 331 -6.11 -6.96 7.22
N TRP A 332 -6.00 -7.36 5.96
CA TRP A 332 -5.69 -8.74 5.58
C TRP A 332 -4.25 -9.15 5.89
N MET A 333 -3.34 -8.17 5.97
CA MET A 333 -1.98 -8.37 6.49
C MET A 333 -1.98 -8.96 7.90
N ALA A 334 -2.83 -8.44 8.80
CA ALA A 334 -2.93 -8.96 10.16
C ALA A 334 -3.40 -10.42 10.15
N LYS A 335 -4.35 -10.77 9.29
CA LYS A 335 -4.83 -12.17 9.16
C LYS A 335 -3.72 -13.10 8.66
N ALA A 336 -2.87 -12.67 7.71
CA ALA A 336 -1.70 -13.45 7.28
C ALA A 336 -0.72 -13.73 8.44
N ILE A 337 -0.37 -12.68 9.21
CA ILE A 337 0.48 -12.78 10.40
C ILE A 337 -0.11 -13.75 11.41
N TYR A 338 -1.41 -13.60 11.70
CA TYR A 338 -2.10 -14.49 12.62
C TYR A 338 -2.14 -15.93 12.12
N SER A 339 -2.32 -16.16 10.82
CA SER A 339 -2.32 -17.52 10.26
C SER A 339 -1.00 -18.23 10.52
N PHE A 340 0.14 -17.55 10.33
CA PHE A 340 1.43 -18.11 10.70
C PHE A 340 1.52 -18.42 12.18
N LYS A 341 1.19 -17.47 13.06
CA LYS A 341 1.27 -17.69 14.52
C LYS A 341 0.43 -18.86 14.99
N ILE A 342 -0.83 -18.93 14.54
CA ILE A 342 -1.73 -20.01 14.94
C ILE A 342 -1.26 -21.34 14.40
N PHE A 343 -0.79 -21.37 13.14
CA PHE A 343 -0.25 -22.59 12.58
C PHE A 343 0.99 -23.05 13.36
N LEU A 344 1.94 -22.15 13.64
CA LEU A 344 3.17 -22.45 14.38
C LEU A 344 2.87 -23.02 15.78
N PHE A 345 1.89 -22.45 16.50
CA PHE A 345 1.48 -22.89 17.83
C PHE A 345 0.30 -23.90 17.84
N ARG A 346 -0.01 -24.53 16.69
CA ARG A 346 -1.21 -25.37 16.52
C ARG A 346 -1.40 -26.46 17.57
N LEU A 347 -0.31 -27.08 18.05
CA LEU A 347 -0.37 -28.13 19.07
C LEU A 347 -0.83 -27.61 20.45
N GLN A 348 -0.57 -26.34 20.73
CA GLN A 348 -0.92 -25.70 22.01
C GLN A 348 -2.31 -25.05 21.98
N LEU A 349 -2.95 -24.94 20.80
CA LEU A 349 -4.19 -24.17 20.60
C LEU A 349 -5.47 -25.00 20.50
N PHE A 350 -5.40 -26.34 20.49
CA PHE A 350 -6.55 -27.25 20.38
C PHE A 350 -7.51 -26.88 19.22
N LEU A 351 -6.95 -26.84 18.01
CA LEU A 351 -7.69 -26.49 16.79
C LEU A 351 -8.36 -27.72 16.17
N LYS A 352 -9.49 -27.51 15.47
CA LYS A 352 -10.10 -28.55 14.62
C LYS A 352 -9.15 -28.92 13.48
N ILE A 353 -9.21 -30.16 13.03
CA ILE A 353 -8.38 -30.63 11.90
C ILE A 353 -8.62 -29.80 10.62
N SER A 354 -9.86 -29.38 10.38
CA SER A 354 -10.22 -28.48 9.27
C SER A 354 -9.56 -27.11 9.38
N GLU A 355 -9.55 -26.50 10.58
CA GLU A 355 -8.88 -25.22 10.85
C GLU A 355 -7.38 -25.32 10.60
N VAL A 356 -6.74 -26.38 11.11
CA VAL A 356 -5.30 -26.62 10.89
C VAL A 356 -4.99 -26.79 9.41
N ASN A 357 -5.82 -27.52 8.66
CA ASN A 357 -5.64 -27.71 7.22
C ASN A 357 -5.83 -26.42 6.42
N GLY A 358 -6.84 -25.60 6.73
CA GLY A 358 -7.04 -24.31 6.08
C GLY A 358 -5.87 -23.36 6.34
N LEU A 359 -5.42 -23.27 7.60
CA LEU A 359 -4.25 -22.47 7.97
C LEU A 359 -2.97 -22.94 7.30
N LYS A 360 -2.74 -24.26 7.23
CA LYS A 360 -1.63 -24.86 6.48
C LYS A 360 -1.65 -24.39 5.03
N ASN A 361 -2.79 -24.52 4.35
CA ASN A 361 -2.93 -24.16 2.93
C ASN A 361 -2.69 -22.65 2.72
N ILE A 362 -3.21 -21.80 3.60
CA ILE A 362 -2.96 -20.35 3.59
C ILE A 362 -1.47 -20.04 3.78
N CYS A 363 -0.82 -20.62 4.78
CA CYS A 363 0.61 -20.38 5.04
C CYS A 363 1.50 -20.84 3.87
N LEU A 364 1.18 -21.98 3.24
CA LEU A 364 1.88 -22.45 2.05
C LEU A 364 1.71 -21.45 0.90
N PHE A 365 0.47 -21.03 0.60
CA PHE A 365 0.20 -20.02 -0.44
C PHE A 365 0.94 -18.69 -0.17
N LEU A 366 0.94 -18.25 1.09
CA LEU A 366 1.62 -17.02 1.50
C LEU A 366 3.11 -17.08 1.17
N VAL A 367 3.79 -18.15 1.58
CA VAL A 367 5.24 -18.32 1.40
C VAL A 367 5.61 -18.55 -0.07
N THR A 368 4.87 -19.37 -0.81
CA THR A 368 5.27 -19.79 -2.16
C THR A 368 4.85 -18.82 -3.26
N VAL A 369 3.72 -18.12 -3.08
CA VAL A 369 3.11 -17.30 -4.14
C VAL A 369 3.08 -15.82 -3.75
N TYR A 370 2.56 -15.51 -2.57
CA TYR A 370 2.05 -14.18 -2.23
C TYR A 370 3.11 -13.18 -1.75
N VAL A 371 3.85 -13.51 -0.69
CA VAL A 371 4.62 -12.54 0.12
C VAL A 371 5.65 -11.78 -0.70
N LYS A 372 6.36 -12.47 -1.59
CA LYS A 372 7.33 -11.82 -2.48
C LYS A 372 6.67 -10.76 -3.38
N SER A 373 5.55 -11.10 -4.00
CA SER A 373 4.84 -10.19 -4.90
C SER A 373 4.21 -9.01 -4.14
N TRP A 374 3.73 -9.26 -2.92
CA TRP A 374 3.28 -8.22 -1.99
C TRP A 374 4.40 -7.21 -1.67
N LEU A 375 5.59 -7.67 -1.29
CA LEU A 375 6.71 -6.79 -0.92
C LEU A 375 7.19 -5.91 -2.09
N GLU A 376 7.01 -6.40 -3.32
CA GLU A 376 7.34 -5.69 -4.57
C GLU A 376 6.17 -4.83 -5.11
N SER A 377 5.08 -4.66 -4.34
CA SER A 377 3.87 -3.98 -4.80
C SER A 377 3.97 -2.45 -4.82
N SER A 378 4.90 -1.86 -4.06
CA SER A 378 5.14 -0.41 -4.06
C SER A 378 5.82 0.12 -5.33
N SER A 379 6.45 -0.75 -6.11
CA SER A 379 7.16 -0.35 -7.32
C SER A 379 6.20 -0.29 -8.51
N ALA A 380 6.00 0.92 -9.05
CA ALA A 380 5.28 1.12 -10.31
C ALA A 380 6.10 0.56 -11.50
N ILE A 381 7.41 0.82 -11.51
CA ILE A 381 8.34 0.32 -12.54
C ILE A 381 8.34 -1.22 -12.61
N GLY A 382 8.36 -1.87 -11.45
CA GLY A 382 8.35 -3.33 -11.36
C GLY A 382 6.96 -3.96 -11.48
N ALA A 383 5.89 -3.16 -11.56
CA ALA A 383 4.52 -3.69 -11.56
C ALA A 383 4.23 -4.66 -12.70
N PRO A 384 4.57 -4.37 -13.97
CA PRO A 384 4.24 -5.28 -15.08
C PRO A 384 4.92 -6.64 -14.93
N LEU A 385 6.21 -6.66 -14.58
CA LEU A 385 6.96 -7.92 -14.41
C LEU A 385 6.47 -8.68 -13.17
N ASN A 386 6.28 -8.01 -12.04
CA ASN A 386 5.84 -8.65 -10.80
C ASN A 386 4.47 -9.29 -10.97
N ASP A 387 3.49 -8.58 -11.55
CA ASP A 387 2.14 -9.10 -11.73
C ASP A 387 2.09 -10.26 -12.73
N LEU A 388 2.90 -10.20 -13.79
CA LEU A 388 3.10 -11.34 -14.69
C LEU A 388 3.70 -12.55 -13.97
N MET A 389 4.72 -12.34 -13.15
CA MET A 389 5.34 -13.40 -12.37
C MET A 389 4.36 -13.97 -11.35
N PHE A 390 3.47 -13.15 -10.79
CA PHE A 390 2.41 -13.60 -9.90
C PHE A 390 1.40 -14.50 -10.64
N LEU A 391 0.97 -14.13 -11.85
CA LEU A 391 0.16 -15.02 -12.71
C LEU A 391 0.83 -16.36 -12.98
N LYS A 392 2.14 -16.35 -13.31
CA LYS A 392 2.93 -17.58 -13.52
C LYS A 392 2.96 -18.46 -12.27
N LYS A 393 3.19 -17.86 -11.10
CA LYS A 393 3.18 -18.59 -9.83
C LYS A 393 1.81 -19.18 -9.54
N LEU A 394 0.72 -18.43 -9.75
CA LEU A 394 -0.64 -18.93 -9.56
C LEU A 394 -0.92 -20.13 -10.46
N LYS A 395 -0.55 -20.07 -11.75
CA LYS A 395 -0.70 -21.21 -12.66
C LYS A 395 0.14 -22.41 -12.29
N LYS A 396 1.39 -22.21 -11.88
CA LYS A 396 2.20 -23.31 -11.35
C LYS A 396 1.58 -23.92 -10.08
N TYR A 397 1.00 -23.08 -9.22
CA TYR A 397 0.36 -23.47 -7.97
C TYR A 397 -0.95 -24.25 -8.18
N GLU A 398 -1.52 -24.24 -9.39
CA GLU A 398 -2.69 -25.05 -9.75
C GLU A 398 -2.44 -26.55 -9.53
N ASN A 399 -1.21 -27.02 -9.77
CA ASN A 399 -0.79 -28.40 -9.51
C ASN A 399 -0.67 -28.76 -8.02
N ILE A 400 -0.63 -27.76 -7.14
CA ILE A 400 -0.51 -27.93 -5.69
C ILE A 400 -1.89 -27.80 -5.02
N ASN A 401 -2.62 -26.74 -5.35
CA ASN A 401 -3.98 -26.51 -4.89
C ASN A 401 -4.76 -25.74 -5.96
N GLN A 402 -5.50 -26.49 -6.77
CA GLN A 402 -6.32 -25.95 -7.87
C GLN A 402 -7.38 -24.94 -7.38
N GLY A 403 -7.98 -25.18 -6.21
CA GLY A 403 -9.00 -24.31 -5.63
C GLY A 403 -8.46 -22.93 -5.28
N ILE A 404 -7.37 -22.87 -4.51
CA ILE A 404 -6.68 -21.62 -4.16
C ILE A 404 -6.19 -20.90 -5.42
N SER A 405 -5.56 -21.63 -6.34
CA SER A 405 -5.06 -21.04 -7.60
C SER A 405 -6.20 -20.39 -8.38
N SER A 406 -7.32 -21.11 -8.58
CA SER A 406 -8.47 -20.63 -9.34
C SER A 406 -9.10 -19.37 -8.71
N ILE A 407 -9.36 -19.37 -7.40
CA ILE A 407 -10.00 -18.23 -6.74
C ILE A 407 -9.08 -16.99 -6.71
N ALA A 408 -7.79 -17.20 -6.44
CA ALA A 408 -6.80 -16.12 -6.43
C ALA A 408 -6.59 -15.54 -7.83
N LEU A 409 -6.48 -16.41 -8.84
CA LEU A 409 -6.33 -16.02 -10.24
C LEU A 409 -7.54 -15.21 -10.72
N LYS A 410 -8.75 -15.73 -10.49
CA LYS A 410 -9.99 -15.04 -10.84
C LYS A 410 -10.06 -13.66 -10.19
N LYS A 411 -9.71 -13.57 -8.90
CA LYS A 411 -9.72 -12.27 -8.20
C LYS A 411 -8.68 -11.33 -8.80
N PHE A 412 -7.46 -11.79 -9.01
CA PHE A 412 -6.37 -10.95 -9.54
C PHE A 412 -6.67 -10.41 -10.94
N CYS A 413 -7.16 -11.27 -11.84
CA CYS A 413 -7.57 -10.90 -13.20
C CYS A 413 -8.58 -9.74 -13.25
N ASN A 414 -9.51 -9.66 -12.29
CA ASN A 414 -10.49 -8.55 -12.20
C ASN A 414 -9.85 -7.18 -11.93
N HIS A 415 -8.58 -7.14 -11.52
CA HIS A 415 -7.86 -5.93 -11.16
C HIS A 415 -6.65 -5.65 -12.07
N LEU A 416 -6.41 -6.46 -13.11
CA LEU A 416 -5.29 -6.27 -14.04
C LEU A 416 -5.55 -5.20 -15.12
N TRP A 417 -6.71 -4.58 -15.11
CA TRP A 417 -7.11 -3.60 -16.11
C TRP A 417 -6.21 -2.39 -16.24
N TYR A 418 -5.45 -2.07 -15.19
CA TYR A 418 -4.50 -0.96 -15.23
C TYR A 418 -3.23 -1.30 -16.01
N LEU A 419 -2.89 -2.59 -16.18
CA LEU A 419 -1.78 -3.03 -17.03
C LEU A 419 -2.20 -2.89 -18.49
N ASN A 420 -2.32 -1.66 -18.94
CA ASN A 420 -2.50 -1.30 -20.34
C ASN A 420 -1.14 -1.03 -21.01
N GLU A 421 -1.15 -0.59 -22.27
CA GLU A 421 0.07 -0.32 -23.03
C GLU A 421 0.95 0.75 -22.35
N GLU A 422 0.32 1.81 -21.83
CA GLU A 422 1.00 2.93 -21.17
C GLU A 422 1.73 2.50 -19.90
N SER A 423 1.09 1.75 -19.01
CA SER A 423 1.73 1.29 -17.77
C SER A 423 2.75 0.19 -18.03
N SER A 424 2.57 -0.61 -19.08
CA SER A 424 3.51 -1.66 -19.48
C SER A 424 4.86 -1.09 -19.93
N ILE A 425 4.90 0.15 -20.43
CA ILE A 425 6.16 0.83 -20.81
C ILE A 425 7.10 1.01 -19.63
N LEU A 426 6.56 1.08 -18.40
CA LEU A 426 7.36 1.26 -17.20
C LEU A 426 8.35 0.11 -17.01
N ALA A 427 8.05 -1.08 -17.55
CA ALA A 427 8.93 -2.24 -17.53
C ALA A 427 10.28 -2.01 -18.25
N ILE A 428 10.38 -1.03 -19.16
CA ILE A 428 11.65 -0.65 -19.80
C ILE A 428 12.64 -0.13 -18.74
N PHE A 429 12.15 0.52 -17.68
CA PHE A 429 12.97 1.06 -16.61
C PHE A 429 13.28 0.01 -15.52
N ASP A 430 12.66 -1.18 -15.57
CA ASP A 430 12.97 -2.25 -14.63
C ASP A 430 14.30 -2.92 -14.98
N LYS A 431 15.21 -2.98 -14.02
CA LYS A 431 16.51 -3.67 -14.16
C LYS A 431 16.40 -5.18 -14.29
N ASN A 432 15.28 -5.76 -13.85
CA ASN A 432 15.03 -7.20 -13.89
C ASN A 432 14.45 -7.66 -15.24
N VAL A 433 14.06 -6.72 -16.10
CA VAL A 433 13.65 -7.00 -17.48
C VAL A 433 14.90 -7.03 -18.36
N ASN A 434 15.09 -8.13 -19.09
CA ASN A 434 16.27 -8.27 -19.96
C ASN A 434 16.18 -7.36 -21.20
N ILE A 435 17.34 -7.04 -21.79
CA ILE A 435 17.46 -6.09 -22.92
C ILE A 435 16.59 -6.52 -24.10
N ALA A 436 16.62 -7.79 -24.49
CA ALA A 436 15.81 -8.31 -25.59
C ALA A 436 14.30 -8.09 -25.36
N SER A 437 13.83 -8.20 -24.11
CA SER A 437 12.45 -7.87 -23.77
C SER A 437 12.19 -6.38 -23.96
N LYS A 438 13.06 -5.51 -23.43
CA LYS A 438 12.93 -4.05 -23.58
C LYS A 438 12.88 -3.62 -25.05
N GLU A 439 13.75 -4.17 -25.88
CA GLU A 439 13.79 -3.91 -27.33
C GLU A 439 12.46 -4.26 -27.99
N ARG A 440 11.86 -5.42 -27.63
CA ARG A 440 10.54 -5.81 -28.13
C ARG A 440 9.44 -4.86 -27.66
N ILE A 441 9.46 -4.36 -26.42
CA ILE A 441 8.47 -3.34 -25.97
C ILE A 441 8.52 -2.15 -26.92
N ILE A 442 9.73 -1.65 -27.17
CA ILE A 442 9.96 -0.47 -28.02
C ILE A 442 9.52 -0.74 -29.46
N GLU A 443 9.81 -1.92 -30.00
CA GLU A 443 9.41 -2.29 -31.36
C GLU A 443 7.88 -2.35 -31.50
N ASN A 444 7.17 -2.87 -30.50
CA ASN A 444 5.71 -2.94 -30.54
C ASN A 444 5.06 -1.57 -30.39
N LEU A 445 5.66 -0.67 -29.61
CA LEU A 445 5.22 0.72 -29.52
C LEU A 445 5.36 1.49 -30.84
N LYS A 446 6.26 1.07 -31.73
CA LYS A 446 6.43 1.69 -33.04
C LYS A 446 5.41 1.23 -34.08
N ARG A 447 4.62 0.18 -33.81
CA ARG A 447 3.61 -0.32 -34.75
C ARG A 447 2.39 0.63 -34.69
N GLU A 448 1.98 1.18 -35.83
CA GLU A 448 0.96 2.25 -35.97
C GLU A 448 -0.48 1.88 -35.54
N ASN A 449 -0.69 0.74 -34.86
CA ASN A 449 -1.99 0.25 -34.38
C ASN A 449 -1.99 0.07 -32.85
N LEU A 450 -1.51 1.05 -32.10
CA LEU A 450 -1.70 1.08 -30.65
C LEU A 450 -3.18 1.34 -30.36
N HIS A 451 -3.88 0.33 -29.86
CA HIS A 451 -5.28 0.48 -29.47
C HIS A 451 -5.34 1.26 -28.15
N THR A 452 -6.00 2.41 -28.19
CA THR A 452 -6.28 3.31 -27.06
C THR A 452 -7.31 2.72 -26.06
N GLU A 453 -7.32 1.40 -25.84
CA GLU A 453 -8.14 0.81 -24.78
C GLU A 453 -7.48 1.07 -23.42
N ARG A 454 -8.09 1.97 -22.64
CA ARG A 454 -7.57 2.36 -21.32
C ARG A 454 -7.53 1.22 -20.30
N LYS A 455 -8.27 0.13 -20.53
CA LYS A 455 -8.41 -1.01 -19.60
C LYS A 455 -8.11 -2.33 -20.30
N CYS A 456 -7.16 -3.07 -19.76
CA CYS A 456 -6.93 -4.45 -20.16
C CYS A 456 -8.00 -5.38 -19.56
N ILE A 457 -8.62 -6.23 -20.37
CA ILE A 457 -9.48 -7.30 -19.85
C ILE A 457 -8.69 -8.59 -19.96
N VAL A 458 -8.36 -9.17 -18.79
CA VAL A 458 -7.70 -10.47 -18.73
C VAL A 458 -8.70 -11.47 -18.17
N GLN A 459 -9.13 -12.43 -18.98
CA GLN A 459 -9.97 -13.52 -18.50
C GLN A 459 -9.12 -14.66 -17.93
N PRO A 460 -9.55 -15.34 -16.84
CA PRO A 460 -8.77 -16.41 -16.22
C PRO A 460 -8.42 -17.58 -17.16
N ASN A 461 -9.28 -17.85 -18.14
CA ASN A 461 -9.08 -18.87 -19.18
C ASN A 461 -8.07 -18.45 -20.26
N GLU A 462 -7.78 -17.15 -20.41
CA GLU A 462 -6.78 -16.62 -21.33
C GLU A 462 -5.37 -16.73 -20.75
N VAL A 463 -5.23 -16.77 -19.43
CA VAL A 463 -3.93 -16.81 -18.75
C VAL A 463 -3.00 -17.92 -19.24
N PRO A 464 -3.44 -19.19 -19.44
CA PRO A 464 -2.58 -20.22 -20.03
C PRO A 464 -2.04 -19.85 -21.42
N PHE A 465 -2.87 -19.26 -22.28
CA PHE A 465 -2.45 -18.82 -23.62
C PHE A 465 -1.47 -17.65 -23.54
N LEU A 466 -1.80 -16.66 -22.69
CA LEU A 466 -0.89 -15.57 -22.36
C LEU A 466 0.44 -16.14 -21.90
N LEU A 467 0.50 -17.13 -21.01
CA LEU A 467 1.75 -17.69 -20.48
C LEU A 467 2.48 -18.67 -21.42
N ALA A 468 1.77 -19.39 -22.30
CA ALA A 468 2.33 -20.39 -23.21
C ALA A 468 2.99 -19.77 -24.46
N GLU A 469 2.47 -18.64 -24.96
CA GLU A 469 3.16 -17.85 -25.99
C GLU A 469 4.42 -17.14 -25.43
N ARG A 470 4.59 -17.14 -24.11
CA ARG A 470 5.43 -16.24 -23.32
C ARG A 470 6.78 -16.80 -22.85
N GLU A 471 7.29 -17.85 -23.49
CA GLU A 471 8.73 -18.15 -23.42
C GLU A 471 9.54 -17.41 -24.50
N VAL A 472 8.90 -16.88 -25.55
CA VAL A 472 9.58 -16.10 -26.61
C VAL A 472 8.82 -14.81 -27.03
N LYS A 473 7.49 -14.71 -26.83
CA LYS A 473 6.61 -13.70 -27.47
C LYS A 473 6.06 -12.60 -26.53
N LEU A 474 6.72 -12.37 -25.39
CA LEU A 474 6.12 -11.75 -24.19
C LEU A 474 5.75 -10.27 -24.24
N MET A 475 6.06 -9.55 -25.31
CA MET A 475 5.64 -8.16 -25.47
C MET A 475 4.87 -7.89 -26.75
N GLN A 476 4.82 -8.83 -27.71
CA GLN A 476 4.10 -8.65 -28.97
C GLN A 476 2.58 -8.79 -28.83
N ASP A 477 2.11 -9.55 -27.84
CA ASP A 477 0.68 -9.85 -27.71
C ASP A 477 0.00 -9.13 -26.52
N PHE A 478 0.74 -8.32 -25.74
CA PHE A 478 0.11 -7.51 -24.69
C PHE A 478 -0.69 -6.32 -25.28
N ASN A 479 -0.35 -5.90 -26.51
CA ASN A 479 -1.06 -4.87 -27.28
C ASN A 479 -2.00 -5.45 -28.36
N GLY A 480 -2.00 -6.78 -28.58
CA GLY A 480 -2.71 -7.42 -29.70
C GLY A 480 -4.00 -8.17 -29.34
N LEU A 481 -4.36 -8.26 -28.06
CA LEU A 481 -5.50 -9.07 -27.58
C LEU A 481 -6.75 -8.26 -27.22
N LEU A 482 -6.88 -7.03 -27.72
CA LEU A 482 -8.03 -6.16 -27.46
C LEU A 482 -8.65 -5.65 -28.78
N THR A 483 -9.13 -6.58 -29.62
CA THR A 483 -9.99 -6.21 -30.76
C THR A 483 -11.39 -6.81 -30.60
N VAL A 484 -12.39 -6.05 -31.06
CA VAL A 484 -13.82 -6.22 -30.78
C VAL A 484 -14.59 -6.95 -31.88
N ASP A 485 -13.92 -7.53 -32.88
CA ASP A 485 -14.55 -8.20 -34.03
C ASP A 485 -14.45 -9.74 -33.95
N GLU A 486 -15.60 -10.38 -33.68
CA GLU A 486 -15.74 -11.84 -33.53
C GLU A 486 -15.66 -12.62 -34.86
N GLU A 487 -15.90 -12.00 -36.03
CA GLU A 487 -15.84 -12.73 -37.32
C GLU A 487 -14.40 -13.03 -37.75
N GLN A 488 -13.46 -12.10 -37.56
CA GLN A 488 -12.04 -12.27 -37.88
C GLN A 488 -11.36 -13.35 -37.00
N LYS A 489 -11.82 -13.51 -35.76
CA LYS A 489 -11.30 -14.47 -34.78
C LYS A 489 -11.53 -15.93 -35.20
N GLN A 490 -12.63 -16.21 -35.88
CA GLN A 490 -12.96 -17.55 -36.41
C GLN A 490 -12.05 -17.94 -37.58
N PHE A 491 -11.75 -17.01 -38.51
CA PHE A 491 -10.87 -17.28 -39.64
C PHE A 491 -9.41 -17.51 -39.21
N LEU A 492 -8.94 -16.75 -38.22
CA LEU A 492 -7.58 -16.89 -37.71
C LEU A 492 -7.34 -18.26 -37.03
N LEU A 493 -8.31 -18.74 -36.25
CA LEU A 493 -8.22 -20.04 -35.57
C LEU A 493 -8.20 -21.21 -36.56
N GLN A 494 -8.97 -21.11 -37.66
CA GLN A 494 -8.97 -22.11 -38.74
C GLN A 494 -7.64 -22.14 -39.51
N CYS A 495 -7.08 -20.97 -39.83
CA CYS A 495 -5.76 -20.87 -40.47
C CYS A 495 -4.62 -21.39 -39.59
N VAL A 496 -4.66 -21.11 -38.27
CA VAL A 496 -3.67 -21.60 -37.31
C VAL A 496 -3.77 -23.11 -37.12
N GLU A 497 -4.98 -23.68 -37.13
CA GLU A 497 -5.16 -25.14 -37.06
C GLU A 497 -4.61 -25.83 -38.32
N ASP A 498 -4.85 -25.27 -39.51
CA ASP A 498 -4.37 -25.83 -40.77
C ASP A 498 -2.83 -25.76 -40.89
N HIS A 499 -2.23 -24.63 -40.51
CA HIS A 499 -0.77 -24.50 -40.46
C HIS A 499 -0.12 -25.44 -39.43
N ARG A 500 -0.77 -25.75 -38.31
CA ARG A 500 -0.26 -26.73 -37.34
C ARG A 500 -0.30 -28.17 -37.86
N LYS A 501 -1.25 -28.50 -38.74
CA LYS A 501 -1.29 -29.81 -39.42
C LYS A 501 -0.22 -29.92 -40.50
N GLN A 502 0.06 -28.83 -41.22
CA GLN A 502 1.09 -28.81 -42.27
C GLN A 502 2.53 -28.74 -41.74
N TYR A 503 2.75 -28.02 -40.64
CA TYR A 503 4.07 -27.85 -40.03
C TYR A 503 4.10 -28.40 -38.59
N PRO A 504 4.00 -29.72 -38.41
CA PRO A 504 3.90 -30.35 -37.08
C PRO A 504 5.21 -30.29 -36.29
N ASP A 505 6.35 -30.03 -36.96
CA ASP A 505 7.64 -29.85 -36.32
C ASP A 505 8.49 -28.76 -37.01
N CYS A 506 9.46 -28.22 -36.27
CA CYS A 506 10.32 -27.12 -36.69
C CYS A 506 11.58 -27.57 -37.43
N LYS A 507 11.57 -28.76 -38.05
CA LYS A 507 12.70 -29.26 -38.83
C LYS A 507 12.80 -28.54 -40.17
N LYS A 508 14.04 -28.27 -40.60
CA LYS A 508 14.36 -27.63 -41.89
C LYS A 508 13.82 -28.38 -43.12
N ALA A 509 13.50 -29.67 -42.97
CA ALA A 509 12.85 -30.49 -44.00
C ALA A 509 11.34 -30.22 -44.09
N THR A 510 10.67 -30.02 -42.95
CA THR A 510 9.23 -29.74 -42.85
C THR A 510 8.89 -28.35 -43.40
N LEU A 511 9.79 -27.38 -43.20
CA LEU A 511 9.70 -26.01 -43.70
C LEU A 511 10.02 -25.84 -45.20
N LYS A 512 10.49 -26.90 -45.88
CA LYS A 512 10.85 -26.87 -47.32
C LYS A 512 9.78 -27.43 -48.25
N ARG A 513 8.65 -27.92 -47.72
CA ARG A 513 7.51 -28.35 -48.57
C ARG A 513 6.96 -27.12 -49.30
N LYS A 514 6.99 -27.14 -50.64
CA LYS A 514 6.39 -26.08 -51.46
C LYS A 514 4.87 -26.21 -51.44
N PHE A 515 4.21 -25.05 -51.49
CA PHE A 515 2.78 -24.90 -51.70
C PHE A 515 2.38 -25.48 -53.05
N ASP A 516 1.24 -26.18 -53.08
CA ASP A 516 0.35 -26.25 -54.25
C ASP A 516 -0.82 -25.31 -54.01
#